data_AF-A0A6J4SVS9-F1
#
_entry.id   AF-A0A6J4SVS9-F1
#
_cell.length_a   1.000
_cell.length_b   1.000
_cell.length_c   1.000
_cell.angle_alpha   90.00
_cell.angle_beta   90.00
_cell.angle_gamma   90.00
#
_symmetry.space_group_name_H-M   'P 1'
#
loop_
_entity.id
_entity.type
_entity.pdbx_description
1 polymer ?
#
loop_
_entity_poly.entity_id
_entity_poly.type
_entity_poly.pdbx_seq_one_letter_code
_entity_poly.pdbx_strand_id
1 'polypeptide(L)'
;MDRRRFLGTAGALGVTAALPGCATTARSGNEDQRLRALLDRIFYQRLQASPETATSLGLDQGERAHLRFLLNDESASSRTREQARARGELDQLRTIDRARLSADAAIDYDVVEYGLNTAIRGARFSYGAGGDRYT
;
A
#
# COMPACT_ATOMS: atom_id res chain seq x y z
N MET A 1 -33.00 19.55 14.19
CA MET A 1 -33.44 18.26 13.63
C MET A 1 -32.35 17.73 12.71
N ASP A 2 -31.75 16.59 13.07
CA ASP A 2 -30.58 16.01 12.41
C ASP A 2 -30.97 15.24 11.14
N ARG A 3 -30.64 15.82 9.99
CA ARG A 3 -30.80 15.23 8.65
C ARG A 3 -30.07 13.89 8.52
N ARG A 4 -29.02 13.69 9.32
CA ARG A 4 -28.16 12.50 9.34
C ARG A 4 -28.78 11.27 10.00
N ARG A 5 -29.78 11.44 10.88
CA ARG A 5 -30.44 10.31 11.54
C ARG A 5 -31.60 9.73 10.73
N PHE A 6 -32.17 10.50 9.82
CA PHE A 6 -33.29 10.05 8.98
C PHE A 6 -32.86 9.16 7.80
N LEU A 7 -31.62 9.30 7.31
CA LEU A 7 -31.07 8.45 6.25
C LEU A 7 -30.50 7.12 6.76
N GLY A 8 -30.60 6.83 8.05
CA GLY A 8 -30.08 5.59 8.66
C GLY A 8 -31.06 4.41 8.69
N THR A 9 -32.32 4.61 8.31
CA THR A 9 -33.38 3.59 8.49
C THR A 9 -34.23 3.45 7.24
N ALA A 10 -33.66 2.93 6.16
CA ALA A 10 -34.45 2.40 5.06
C ALA A 10 -33.65 1.35 4.26
N GLY A 11 -33.92 0.07 4.57
CA GLY A 11 -33.91 -1.00 3.56
C GLY A 11 -32.64 -1.82 3.39
N ALA A 12 -32.51 -2.91 4.17
CA ALA A 12 -31.89 -4.15 3.70
C ALA A 12 -32.27 -5.35 4.60
N LEU A 13 -33.56 -5.70 4.63
CA LEU A 13 -33.97 -7.06 5.00
C LEU A 13 -34.23 -7.81 3.69
N GLY A 14 -33.18 -8.40 3.14
CA GLY A 14 -33.23 -9.29 1.98
C GLY A 14 -32.70 -10.66 2.37
N VAL A 15 -33.61 -11.63 2.49
CA VAL A 15 -33.34 -13.04 2.79
C VAL A 15 -32.38 -13.63 1.74
N THR A 16 -31.16 -13.97 2.13
CA THR A 16 -30.19 -14.68 1.29
C THR A 16 -30.41 -16.19 1.40
N ALA A 17 -31.40 -16.69 0.66
CA ALA A 17 -31.55 -18.12 0.43
C ALA A 17 -30.42 -18.62 -0.50
N ALA A 18 -29.52 -19.43 0.07
CA ALA A 18 -28.68 -20.45 -0.55
C ALA A 18 -28.39 -20.32 -2.06
N LEU A 19 -27.39 -19.49 -2.42
CA LEU A 19 -26.67 -19.62 -3.68
C LEU A 19 -25.25 -20.15 -3.37
N PRO A 20 -24.80 -21.27 -3.97
CA PRO A 20 -23.46 -21.81 -3.74
C PRO A 20 -22.32 -20.90 -4.25
N GLY A 21 -22.62 -19.72 -4.80
CA GLY A 21 -21.64 -18.70 -5.22
C GLY A 21 -21.25 -17.68 -4.14
N CYS A 22 -21.98 -17.58 -3.01
CA CYS A 22 -21.67 -16.57 -1.98
C CYS A 22 -20.42 -16.90 -1.14
N ALA A 23 -19.92 -18.14 -1.22
CA ALA A 23 -18.68 -18.51 -0.54
C ALA A 23 -17.44 -17.86 -1.19
N THR A 24 -17.47 -17.63 -2.51
CA THR A 24 -16.37 -16.99 -3.24
C THR A 24 -16.32 -15.49 -2.96
N THR A 25 -17.47 -14.82 -2.93
CA THR A 25 -17.54 -13.36 -2.70
C THR A 25 -17.14 -12.97 -1.27
N ALA A 26 -17.57 -13.73 -0.26
CA ALA A 26 -17.17 -13.50 1.13
C ALA A 26 -15.67 -13.78 1.34
N ARG A 27 -15.11 -14.76 0.62
CA ARG A 27 -13.70 -15.14 0.74
C ARG A 27 -12.76 -14.14 0.06
N SER A 28 -13.19 -13.51 -1.04
CA SER A 28 -12.47 -12.39 -1.66
C SER A 28 -12.51 -11.13 -0.81
N GLY A 29 -13.63 -10.84 -0.14
CA GLY A 29 -13.72 -9.68 0.75
C GLY A 29 -12.65 -9.67 1.86
N ASN A 30 -12.30 -10.83 2.42
CA ASN A 30 -11.29 -10.92 3.48
C ASN A 30 -9.86 -10.72 2.95
N GLU A 31 -9.50 -11.36 1.82
CA GLU A 31 -8.16 -11.24 1.25
C GLU A 31 -7.92 -9.84 0.67
N ASP A 32 -8.94 -9.23 0.06
CA ASP A 32 -8.91 -7.84 -0.41
C ASP A 32 -8.66 -6.86 0.74
N GLN A 33 -9.33 -7.05 1.88
CA GLN A 33 -9.10 -6.23 3.09
C GLN A 33 -7.67 -6.40 3.61
N ARG A 34 -7.15 -7.64 3.58
CA ARG A 34 -5.79 -7.94 4.01
C ARG A 34 -4.76 -7.29 3.09
N LEU A 35 -4.97 -7.32 1.77
CA LEU A 35 -4.15 -6.61 0.79
C LEU A 35 -4.19 -5.10 1.05
N ARG A 36 -5.38 -4.49 1.17
CA ARG A 36 -5.53 -3.05 1.43
C ARG A 36 -4.80 -2.63 2.71
N ALA A 37 -4.98 -3.37 3.80
CA ALA A 37 -4.31 -3.11 5.05
C ALA A 37 -2.78 -3.26 4.98
N LEU A 38 -2.27 -4.15 4.10
CA LEU A 38 -0.85 -4.26 3.83
C LEU A 38 -0.35 -3.05 3.03
N LEU A 39 -1.03 -2.69 1.94
CA LEU A 39 -0.64 -1.57 1.09
C LEU A 39 -0.67 -0.23 1.86
N ASP A 40 -1.67 -0.01 2.71
CA ASP A 40 -1.73 1.17 3.59
C ASP A 40 -0.52 1.23 4.53
N ARG A 41 -0.15 0.09 5.13
CA ARG A 41 1.00 0.01 6.03
C ARG A 41 2.30 0.33 5.30
N ILE A 42 2.50 -0.26 4.12
CA ILE A 42 3.65 0.00 3.25
C ILE A 42 3.70 1.49 2.89
N PHE A 43 2.57 2.07 2.50
CA PHE A 43 2.47 3.48 2.15
C PHE A 43 2.91 4.39 3.32
N TYR A 44 2.35 4.20 4.51
CA TYR A 44 2.70 5.03 5.66
C TYR A 44 4.13 4.81 6.16
N GLN A 45 4.67 3.59 6.05
CA GLN A 45 6.08 3.33 6.36
C GLN A 45 7.02 4.03 5.38
N ARG A 46 6.68 4.04 4.08
CA ARG A 46 7.45 4.78 3.07
C ARG A 46 7.37 6.29 3.28
N LEU A 47 6.22 6.80 3.68
CA LEU A 47 6.02 8.23 3.96
C LEU A 47 6.99 8.77 5.03
N GLN A 48 7.32 7.96 6.04
CA GLN A 48 8.32 8.34 7.07
C GLN A 48 9.73 8.49 6.50
N ALA A 49 10.08 7.73 5.47
CA ALA A 49 11.37 7.80 4.80
C ALA A 49 11.42 8.82 3.65
N SER A 50 10.29 9.48 3.36
CA SER A 50 10.16 10.46 2.28
C SER A 50 9.42 11.71 2.76
N PRO A 51 9.96 12.44 3.76
CA PRO A 51 9.33 13.62 4.34
C PRO A 51 8.96 14.70 3.31
N GLU A 52 9.79 14.91 2.29
CA GLU A 52 9.48 15.90 1.24
C GLU A 52 8.26 15.49 0.40
N THR A 53 8.08 14.17 0.18
CA THR A 53 6.86 13.64 -0.45
C THR A 53 5.65 13.80 0.46
N ALA A 54 5.83 13.62 1.77
CA ALA A 54 4.76 13.86 2.73
C ALA A 54 4.28 15.32 2.68
N THR A 55 5.21 16.28 2.65
CA THR A 55 4.87 17.70 2.56
C THR A 55 4.28 18.07 1.20
N SER A 56 4.80 17.55 0.08
CA SER A 56 4.25 17.86 -1.25
C SER A 56 2.82 17.37 -1.44
N LEU A 57 2.44 16.26 -0.78
CA LEU A 57 1.08 15.72 -0.77
C LEU A 57 0.19 16.28 0.36
N GLY A 58 0.72 17.15 1.23
CA GLY A 58 0.00 17.68 2.38
C GLY A 58 -0.31 16.64 3.47
N LEU A 59 0.46 15.55 3.53
CA LEU A 59 0.32 14.44 4.48
C LEU A 59 1.19 14.60 5.74
N ASP A 60 1.77 15.78 5.93
CA ASP A 60 2.60 16.23 7.05
C ASP A 60 1.78 16.93 8.14
N GLN A 61 0.66 16.32 8.53
CA GLN A 61 -0.27 16.82 9.55
C GLN A 61 -0.51 15.78 10.65
N GLY A 62 -1.10 16.21 11.77
CA GLY A 62 -1.41 15.32 12.91
C GLY A 62 -0.16 14.62 13.44
N GLU A 63 -0.21 13.30 13.58
CA GLU A 63 0.92 12.48 14.05
C GLU A 63 2.18 12.60 13.15
N ARG A 64 2.01 13.01 11.89
CA ARG A 64 3.09 13.19 10.90
C ARG A 64 3.54 14.64 10.75
N ALA A 65 3.08 15.56 11.60
CA ALA A 65 3.43 16.98 11.51
C ALA A 65 4.94 17.26 11.59
N HIS A 66 5.69 16.38 12.24
CA HIS A 66 7.14 16.48 12.35
C HIS A 66 7.87 16.32 11.00
N LEU A 67 7.26 15.67 10.00
CA LEU A 67 7.90 15.42 8.69
C LEU A 67 8.19 16.71 7.91
N ARG A 68 7.45 17.80 8.13
CA ARG A 68 7.64 19.07 7.41
C ARG A 68 8.97 19.77 7.69
N PHE A 69 9.66 19.36 8.76
CA PHE A 69 10.93 19.93 9.18
C PHE A 69 12.12 19.03 8.81
N LEU A 70 11.89 17.98 8.03
CA LEU A 70 12.88 17.00 7.63
C LEU A 70 13.07 17.02 6.11
N LEU A 71 14.27 16.63 5.68
CA LEU A 71 14.60 16.40 4.27
C LEU A 71 14.79 14.89 4.04
N ASN A 72 14.70 14.46 2.78
CA ASN A 72 14.97 13.08 2.44
C ASN A 72 16.46 12.75 2.70
N ASP A 73 16.75 11.53 3.15
CA ASP A 73 18.12 11.03 3.25
C ASP A 73 18.57 10.53 1.87
N GLU A 74 19.41 11.31 1.20
CA GLU A 74 19.98 11.02 -0.12
C GLU A 74 21.31 10.25 -0.07
N SER A 75 21.71 9.73 1.11
CA SER A 75 22.95 8.98 1.27
C SER A 75 22.90 7.59 0.63
N ALA A 76 24.08 7.02 0.32
CA ALA A 76 24.21 5.63 -0.12
C ALA A 76 23.62 4.62 0.89
N SER A 77 23.67 4.95 2.18
CA SER A 77 23.09 4.12 3.24
C SER A 77 21.56 4.04 3.14
N SER A 78 20.91 5.15 2.78
CA SER A 78 19.47 5.23 2.55
C SER A 78 19.02 4.32 1.41
N ARG A 79 19.80 4.30 0.31
CA ARG A 79 19.55 3.43 -0.85
C ARG A 79 19.59 1.95 -0.48
N THR A 80 20.58 1.57 0.34
CA THR A 80 20.68 0.19 0.83
C THR A 80 19.46 -0.18 1.69
N ARG A 81 19.01 0.73 2.56
CA ARG A 81 17.78 0.53 3.35
C ARG A 81 16.54 0.46 2.46
N GLU A 82 16.44 1.26 1.42
CA GLU A 82 15.34 1.20 0.46
C GLU A 82 15.28 -0.14 -0.28
N GLN A 83 16.42 -0.67 -0.72
CA GLN A 83 16.47 -2.00 -1.35
C GLN A 83 16.06 -3.11 -0.38
N ALA A 84 16.55 -3.06 0.85
CA ALA A 84 16.17 -4.02 1.88
C ALA A 84 14.65 -3.94 2.18
N ARG A 85 14.11 -2.71 2.26
CA ARG A 85 12.68 -2.47 2.44
C ARG A 85 11.87 -3.03 1.27
N ALA A 86 12.24 -2.75 0.03
CA ALA A 86 11.52 -3.26 -1.15
C ALA A 86 11.47 -4.79 -1.20
N ARG A 87 12.54 -5.48 -0.78
CA ARG A 87 12.56 -6.94 -0.65
C ARG A 87 11.59 -7.41 0.45
N GLY A 88 11.64 -6.80 1.63
CA GLY A 88 10.74 -7.13 2.73
C GLY A 88 9.26 -6.88 2.38
N GLU A 89 8.96 -5.79 1.69
CA GLU A 89 7.61 -5.49 1.19
C GLU A 89 7.14 -6.52 0.16
N LEU A 90 8.02 -6.98 -0.74
CA LEU A 90 7.69 -8.04 -1.70
C LEU A 90 7.42 -9.36 -1.00
N ASP A 91 8.21 -9.71 0.02
CA ASP A 91 7.99 -10.93 0.82
C ASP A 91 6.66 -10.86 1.58
N GLN A 92 6.31 -9.70 2.13
CA GLN A 92 4.99 -9.48 2.77
C GLN A 92 3.85 -9.57 1.75
N LEU A 93 4.01 -8.97 0.57
CA LEU A 93 3.00 -8.99 -0.50
C LEU A 93 2.71 -10.43 -0.93
N ARG A 94 3.74 -11.27 -1.07
CA ARG A 94 3.62 -12.69 -1.42
C ARG A 94 2.88 -13.55 -0.38
N THR A 95 2.61 -13.02 0.82
CA THR A 95 1.75 -13.70 1.80
C THR A 95 0.25 -13.53 1.52
N ILE A 96 -0.11 -12.65 0.57
CA ILE A 96 -1.48 -12.46 0.07
C ILE A 96 -1.76 -13.53 -0.99
N ASP A 97 -2.86 -14.25 -0.83
CA ASP A 97 -3.28 -15.25 -1.82
C ASP A 97 -3.96 -14.57 -3.01
N ARG A 98 -3.19 -14.31 -4.06
CA ARG A 98 -3.67 -13.66 -5.29
C ARG A 98 -4.90 -14.37 -5.90
N ALA A 99 -5.02 -15.69 -5.79
CA ALA A 99 -6.14 -16.44 -6.38
C ALA A 99 -7.47 -16.20 -5.65
N ARG A 100 -7.41 -15.60 -4.45
CA ARG A 100 -8.58 -15.27 -3.64
C ARG A 100 -8.96 -13.81 -3.73
N LEU A 101 -8.17 -12.97 -4.37
CA LEU A 101 -8.50 -11.55 -4.56
C LEU A 101 -9.67 -11.38 -5.53
N SER A 102 -10.41 -10.28 -5.38
CA SER A 102 -11.28 -9.79 -6.45
C SER A 102 -10.46 -9.39 -7.68
N ALA A 103 -11.13 -9.22 -8.83
CA ALA A 103 -10.47 -8.82 -10.07
C ALA A 103 -9.71 -7.49 -9.93
N ASP A 104 -10.31 -6.49 -9.28
CA ASP A 104 -9.68 -5.18 -9.07
C ASP A 104 -8.48 -5.28 -8.12
N ALA A 105 -8.64 -6.00 -7.00
CA ALA A 105 -7.56 -6.19 -6.04
C ALA A 105 -6.39 -7.02 -6.62
N ALA A 106 -6.65 -7.94 -7.54
CA ALA A 106 -5.60 -8.66 -8.26
C ALA A 106 -4.77 -7.73 -9.16
N ILE A 107 -5.39 -6.71 -9.77
CA ILE A 107 -4.66 -5.69 -10.54
C ILE A 107 -3.77 -4.86 -9.62
N ASP A 108 -4.29 -4.41 -8.48
CA ASP A 108 -3.49 -3.67 -7.49
C ASP A 108 -2.29 -4.50 -7.01
N TYR A 109 -2.51 -5.79 -6.71
CA TYR A 109 -1.44 -6.72 -6.37
C TYR A 109 -0.37 -6.79 -7.46
N ASP A 110 -0.77 -6.98 -8.72
CA ASP A 110 0.17 -7.17 -9.84
C ASP A 110 1.00 -5.91 -10.11
N VAL A 111 0.37 -4.73 -10.03
CA VAL A 111 1.07 -3.45 -10.22
C VAL A 111 2.11 -3.23 -9.13
N VAL A 112 1.76 -3.52 -7.87
CA VAL A 112 2.69 -3.37 -6.75
C VAL A 112 3.82 -4.41 -6.83
N GLU A 113 3.50 -5.67 -7.14
CA GLU A 113 4.51 -6.71 -7.34
C GLU A 113 5.49 -6.34 -8.46
N TYR A 114 4.97 -5.85 -9.59
CA TYR A 114 5.79 -5.38 -10.70
C TYR A 114 6.70 -4.21 -10.28
N GLY A 115 6.16 -3.22 -9.58
CA GLY A 115 6.90 -2.06 -9.08
C GLY A 115 8.03 -2.45 -8.14
N LEU A 116 7.76 -3.32 -7.17
CA LEU A 116 8.76 -3.83 -6.22
C LEU A 116 9.85 -4.62 -6.92
N ASN A 117 9.49 -5.54 -7.81
CA ASN A 117 10.48 -6.29 -8.59
C ASN A 117 11.34 -5.36 -9.46
N THR A 118 10.74 -4.31 -10.03
CA THR A 118 11.47 -3.33 -10.83
C THR A 118 12.46 -2.54 -9.97
N ALA A 119 12.06 -2.09 -8.79
CA ALA A 119 12.95 -1.42 -7.84
C ALA A 119 14.12 -2.32 -7.42
N ILE A 120 13.83 -3.59 -7.09
CA ILE A 120 14.85 -4.58 -6.70
C ILE A 120 15.82 -4.87 -7.84
N ARG A 121 15.34 -5.03 -9.07
CA ARG A 121 16.22 -5.23 -10.25
C ARG A 121 17.03 -3.97 -10.56
N GLY A 122 16.44 -2.80 -10.33
CA GLY A 122 17.07 -1.50 -10.57
C GLY A 122 18.32 -1.26 -9.74
N ALA A 123 18.42 -1.91 -8.57
CA ALA A 123 19.56 -1.87 -7.66
C ALA A 123 20.93 -2.14 -8.31
N ARG A 124 20.95 -2.88 -9.43
CA ARG A 124 22.19 -3.22 -10.14
C ARG A 124 22.82 -2.05 -10.90
N PHE A 125 22.07 -0.97 -11.11
CA PHE A 125 22.52 0.16 -11.91
C PHE A 125 23.15 1.24 -11.04
N SER A 126 24.35 1.69 -11.42
CA SER A 126 25.13 2.71 -10.70
C SER A 126 24.68 4.15 -10.99
N TYR A 127 23.58 4.36 -11.73
CA TYR A 127 23.07 5.69 -12.09
C TYR A 127 21.59 5.86 -11.72
N GLY A 128 21.10 7.10 -11.80
CA GLY A 128 19.72 7.46 -11.46
C GLY A 128 19.44 7.43 -9.96
N ALA A 129 18.18 7.22 -9.57
CA ALA A 129 17.81 7.01 -8.17
C ALA A 129 18.30 5.65 -7.60
N GLY A 130 18.94 4.80 -8.40
CA GLY A 130 19.50 3.51 -8.00
C GLY A 130 20.99 3.49 -7.63
N GLY A 131 21.85 4.27 -8.29
CA GLY A 131 23.30 4.22 -8.00
C GLY A 131 24.03 5.50 -7.61
N ASP A 132 25.29 5.32 -7.26
CA ASP A 132 26.12 6.32 -6.59
C ASP A 132 26.37 7.52 -7.50
N ARG A 133 25.84 8.68 -7.13
CA ARG A 133 25.97 9.90 -7.94
C ARG A 133 27.36 10.55 -7.80
N TYR A 134 28.21 10.03 -6.91
CA TYR A 134 29.44 10.72 -6.49
C TYR A 134 30.65 9.82 -6.21
N THR A 135 30.73 8.63 -6.80
CA THR A 135 31.99 7.85 -6.83
C THR A 135 32.76 8.09 -8.11
#